data_AF-A0A6G2DER6-F1
#
_entry.id   AF-A0A6G2DER6-F1
#
_cell.length_a   1.000
_cell.length_b   1.000
_cell.length_c   1.000
_cell.angle_alpha   90.00
_cell.angle_beta   90.00
_cell.angle_gamma   90.00
#
_symmetry.space_group_name_H-M   'P 1'
#
loop_
_entity.id
_entity.type
_entity.pdbx_description
1 polymer ?
#
loop_
_entity_poly.entity_id
_entity_poly.type
_entity_poly.pdbx_seq_one_letter_code
_entity_poly.pdbx_strand_id
1 'polypeptide(L)'
;LFSHLGRVNDEADKAGKSLAPVAADLAAKLGQDVVFPGVTRGAELEAAINALEDGQVLLVENTRYEDVDGKKESKNDPELGKYWASLGDGIFVNDAFGTAHRAHASNVGISANVEKAVAGFLLENEIAYIQEAVETPERPFVAILGGSKVSDKIGVIENLLEKADKVLIGGGMTYTF
;
A
#
# COMPACT_ATOMS: atom_id res chain seq x y z
N LEU A 1 6.04 11.20 1.79
CA LEU A 1 4.95 10.20 1.93
C LEU A 1 4.28 10.00 0.56
N PHE A 2 3.93 8.75 0.24
CA PHE A 2 3.23 8.38 -1.00
C PHE A 2 1.96 7.62 -0.66
N SER A 3 0.86 7.89 -1.35
CA SER A 3 -0.39 7.14 -1.21
C SER A 3 -1.22 7.24 -2.49
N HIS A 4 -2.12 6.27 -2.66
CA HIS A 4 -3.16 6.36 -3.67
C HIS A 4 -4.51 6.67 -3.01
N LEU A 5 -5.38 7.39 -3.72
CA LEU A 5 -6.78 7.57 -3.32
C LEU A 5 -7.71 7.22 -4.47
N GLY A 6 -8.61 6.27 -4.23
CA GLY A 6 -9.55 5.79 -5.24
C GLY A 6 -8.85 5.19 -6.47
N ARG A 7 -9.52 5.21 -7.62
CA ARG A 7 -8.96 4.85 -8.92
C ARG A 7 -9.00 6.08 -9.83
N VAL A 8 -7.99 6.24 -10.66
CA VAL A 8 -7.87 7.32 -11.63
C VAL A 8 -7.54 6.70 -12.98
N ASN A 9 -8.47 6.76 -13.93
CA ASN A 9 -8.28 6.18 -15.26
C ASN A 9 -8.15 7.26 -16.34
N ASP A 10 -8.71 8.44 -16.11
CA ASP A 10 -8.68 9.58 -17.02
C ASP A 10 -8.49 10.90 -16.25
N GLU A 11 -8.35 12.01 -16.97
CA GLU A 11 -8.08 13.32 -16.36
C GLU A 11 -9.26 13.82 -15.50
N ALA A 12 -10.50 13.46 -15.88
CA ALA A 12 -11.70 13.85 -15.13
C ALA A 12 -11.75 13.15 -13.76
N ASP A 13 -11.23 11.93 -13.67
CA ASP A 13 -11.14 11.18 -12.42
C ASP A 13 -10.27 11.87 -11.35
N LYS A 14 -9.35 12.76 -11.72
CA LYS A 14 -8.54 13.50 -10.72
C LYS A 14 -9.40 14.38 -9.83
N ALA A 15 -10.50 14.93 -10.35
CA ALA A 15 -11.39 15.78 -9.58
C ALA A 15 -11.94 15.04 -8.35
N GLY A 16 -11.70 15.60 -7.17
CA GLY A 16 -12.12 15.00 -5.89
C GLY A 16 -11.23 13.86 -5.39
N LYS A 17 -10.13 13.52 -6.07
CA LYS A 17 -9.19 12.47 -5.66
C LYS A 17 -7.80 13.00 -5.27
N SER A 18 -7.66 14.30 -5.05
CA SER A 18 -6.44 14.91 -4.51
C SER A 18 -6.23 14.51 -3.05
N LEU A 19 -4.97 14.41 -2.64
CA LEU A 19 -4.55 14.18 -1.27
C LEU A 19 -4.44 15.47 -0.44
N ALA A 20 -4.75 16.65 -1.01
CA ALA A 20 -4.79 17.91 -0.26
C ALA A 20 -5.58 17.83 1.07
N PRO A 21 -6.82 17.29 1.14
CA PRO A 21 -7.52 17.15 2.42
C PRO A 21 -6.83 16.16 3.37
N VAL A 22 -6.11 15.16 2.85
CA VAL A 22 -5.34 14.20 3.66
C VAL A 22 -4.11 14.86 4.26
N ALA A 23 -3.40 15.71 3.50
CA ALA A 23 -2.29 16.49 4.04
C ALA A 23 -2.72 17.39 5.21
N ALA A 24 -3.85 18.08 5.05
CA ALA A 24 -4.41 18.94 6.10
C ALA A 24 -4.81 18.15 7.36
N ASP A 25 -5.45 16.99 7.19
CA ASP A 25 -5.84 16.13 8.30
C ASP A 25 -4.63 15.50 9.03
N LEU A 26 -3.59 15.10 8.27
CA LEU A 26 -2.36 14.58 8.83
C LEU A 26 -1.60 15.67 9.62
N ALA A 27 -1.53 16.89 9.11
CA ALA A 27 -0.92 18.01 9.81
C ALA A 27 -1.59 18.27 11.17
N ALA A 28 -2.93 18.24 11.20
CA ALA A 28 -3.71 18.39 12.44
C ALA A 28 -3.43 17.26 13.45
N LYS A 29 -3.25 16.02 12.97
CA LYS A 29 -2.96 14.85 13.83
C LYS A 29 -1.52 14.84 14.37
N LEU A 30 -0.56 15.31 13.58
CA LEU A 30 0.84 15.39 13.99
C LEU A 30 1.14 16.63 14.83
N GLY A 31 0.30 17.67 14.75
CA GLY A 31 0.58 18.95 15.42
C GLY A 31 1.74 19.72 14.78
N GLN A 32 2.04 19.45 13.51
CA GLN A 32 3.07 20.12 12.71
C GLN A 32 2.64 20.22 11.25
N ASP A 33 3.30 21.08 10.48
CA ASP A 33 3.01 21.26 9.06
C ASP A 33 3.34 20.00 8.24
N VAL A 34 2.50 19.74 7.25
CA VAL A 34 2.73 18.73 6.20
C VAL A 34 2.78 19.47 4.87
N VAL A 35 3.97 19.52 4.26
CA VAL A 35 4.19 20.17 2.97
C VAL A 35 3.45 19.38 1.89
N PHE A 36 2.69 20.08 1.03
CA PHE A 36 1.92 19.46 -0.05
C PHE A 36 2.07 20.25 -1.35
N PRO A 37 3.05 19.90 -2.21
CA PRO A 37 3.26 20.59 -3.49
C PRO A 37 2.14 20.37 -4.53
N GLY A 38 1.26 19.38 -4.33
CA GLY A 38 0.16 19.10 -5.26
C GLY A 38 0.57 18.48 -6.60
N VAL A 39 1.80 17.95 -6.68
CA VAL A 39 2.34 17.31 -7.88
C VAL A 39 2.95 15.94 -7.55
N THR A 40 3.03 15.06 -8.56
CA THR A 40 3.64 13.72 -8.46
C THR A 40 5.11 13.69 -8.86
N ARG A 41 5.59 14.73 -9.57
CA ARG A 41 6.95 14.85 -10.12
C ARG A 41 7.30 16.29 -10.49
N GLY A 42 8.58 16.53 -10.79
CA GLY A 42 9.12 17.77 -11.32
C GLY A 42 9.85 18.63 -10.29
N ALA A 43 10.46 19.69 -10.80
CA ALA A 43 11.37 20.56 -10.04
C ALA A 43 10.74 21.18 -8.78
N GLU A 44 9.43 21.45 -8.77
CA GLU A 44 8.72 21.96 -7.60
C GLU A 44 8.71 20.93 -6.45
N LEU A 45 8.46 19.66 -6.78
CA LEU A 45 8.51 18.57 -5.80
C LEU A 45 9.94 18.37 -5.28
N GLU A 46 10.92 18.36 -6.18
CA GLU A 46 12.33 18.18 -5.85
C GLU A 46 12.82 19.30 -4.91
N ALA A 47 12.48 20.56 -5.23
CA ALA A 47 12.83 21.70 -4.39
C ALA A 47 12.15 21.66 -3.02
N ALA A 48 10.87 21.26 -2.96
CA ALA A 48 10.15 21.12 -1.71
C ALA A 48 10.72 20.00 -0.83
N ILE A 49 11.18 18.90 -1.43
CA ILE A 49 11.86 17.81 -0.70
C ILE A 49 13.22 18.27 -0.18
N ASN A 50 14.03 18.96 -1.01
CA ASN A 50 15.35 19.45 -0.61
C ASN A 50 15.29 20.54 0.48
N ALA A 51 14.15 21.20 0.66
CA ALA A 51 13.92 22.19 1.69
C ALA A 51 13.49 21.60 3.04
N LEU A 52 13.28 20.27 3.14
CA LEU A 52 12.87 19.64 4.39
C LEU A 52 14.02 19.62 5.40
N GLU A 53 13.70 20.00 6.63
CA GLU A 53 14.55 19.82 7.80
C GLU A 53 14.19 18.53 8.55
N ASP A 54 15.07 18.10 9.46
CA ASP A 54 14.87 16.91 10.28
C ASP A 54 13.52 16.95 11.01
N GLY A 55 12.72 15.89 10.83
CA GLY A 55 11.40 15.75 11.44
C GLY A 55 10.24 16.39 10.67
N GLN A 56 10.51 17.11 9.58
CA GLN A 56 9.46 17.65 8.72
C GLN A 56 8.85 16.58 7.81
N VAL A 57 7.62 16.81 7.36
CA VAL A 57 6.83 15.84 6.59
C VAL A 57 6.34 16.47 5.29
N LEU A 58 6.49 15.73 4.19
CA LEU A 58 5.92 16.08 2.89
C LEU A 58 5.03 14.95 2.38
N LEU A 59 3.86 15.30 1.83
CA LEU A 59 2.95 14.38 1.14
C LEU A 59 2.97 14.69 -0.36
N VAL A 60 3.34 13.68 -1.16
CA VAL A 60 3.23 13.72 -2.62
C VAL A 60 1.77 13.58 -3.03
N GLU A 61 1.37 14.18 -4.15
CA GLU A 61 0.02 14.00 -4.69
C GLU A 61 -0.26 12.52 -5.03
N ASN A 62 -1.54 12.18 -5.14
CA ASN A 62 -2.06 10.84 -5.40
C ASN A 62 -1.25 10.09 -6.47
N THR A 63 -0.63 8.98 -6.09
CA THR A 63 0.25 8.20 -7.00
C THR A 63 -0.46 7.74 -8.26
N ARG A 64 -1.78 7.50 -8.19
CA ARG A 64 -2.59 7.10 -9.35
C ARG A 64 -2.89 8.24 -10.32
N TYR A 65 -2.49 9.48 -10.05
CA TYR A 65 -2.51 10.51 -11.08
C TYR A 65 -1.58 10.16 -12.25
N GLU A 66 -0.54 9.37 -11.98
CA GLU A 66 0.33 8.77 -13.00
C GLU A 66 -0.34 7.65 -13.80
N ASP A 67 -1.57 7.23 -13.44
CA ASP A 67 -2.28 6.22 -14.20
C ASP A 67 -3.02 6.76 -15.43
N VAL A 68 -3.25 8.07 -15.51
CA VAL A 68 -3.93 8.71 -16.66
C VAL A 68 -3.17 8.42 -17.95
N ASP A 69 -1.85 8.62 -17.93
CA ASP A 69 -0.99 8.42 -19.10
C ASP A 69 -0.29 7.06 -19.04
N GLY A 70 -1.04 6.01 -19.38
CA GLY A 70 -0.47 4.67 -19.60
C GLY A 70 -0.37 3.79 -18.35
N LYS A 71 -1.12 4.10 -17.28
CA LYS A 71 -1.16 3.30 -16.04
C LYS A 71 0.22 3.13 -15.39
N LYS A 72 1.04 4.20 -15.36
CA LYS A 72 2.44 4.11 -14.95
C LYS A 72 2.59 3.62 -13.51
N GLU A 73 1.72 4.07 -12.62
CA GLU A 73 1.71 3.62 -11.23
C GLU A 73 1.25 2.15 -11.14
N SER A 74 0.05 1.86 -11.64
CA SER A 74 -0.59 0.54 -11.49
C SER A 74 0.07 -0.57 -12.32
N LYS A 75 0.91 -0.23 -13.32
CA LYS A 75 1.69 -1.18 -14.12
C LYS A 75 3.18 -1.18 -13.78
N ASN A 76 3.60 -0.47 -12.73
CA ASN A 76 5.00 -0.41 -12.30
C ASN A 76 5.95 0.04 -13.43
N ASP A 77 5.68 1.22 -13.98
CA ASP A 77 6.55 1.84 -14.98
C ASP A 77 7.97 2.02 -14.40
N PRO A 78 9.01 1.48 -15.07
CA PRO A 78 10.38 1.49 -14.54
C PRO A 78 10.92 2.90 -14.31
N GLU A 79 10.60 3.85 -15.20
CA GLU A 79 11.08 5.22 -15.08
C GLU A 79 10.41 5.95 -13.92
N LEU A 80 9.12 5.71 -13.68
CA LEU A 80 8.41 6.29 -12.54
C LEU A 80 8.96 5.80 -11.20
N GLY A 81 9.17 4.48 -11.05
CA GLY A 81 9.75 3.90 -9.84
C GLY A 81 11.16 4.42 -9.57
N LYS A 82 11.99 4.52 -10.62
CA LYS A 82 13.34 5.07 -10.55
C LYS A 82 13.34 6.56 -10.20
N TYR A 83 12.46 7.35 -10.81
CA TYR A 83 12.31 8.77 -10.49
C TYR A 83 11.94 8.96 -9.02
N TRP A 84 10.90 8.28 -8.51
CA TRP A 84 10.51 8.41 -7.11
C TRP A 84 11.57 7.91 -6.13
N ALA A 85 12.31 6.86 -6.48
CA ALA A 85 13.44 6.41 -5.67
C ALA A 85 14.57 7.46 -5.59
N SER A 86 14.83 8.20 -6.67
CA SER A 86 15.86 9.25 -6.68
C SER A 86 15.53 10.47 -5.82
N LEU A 87 14.30 10.59 -5.31
CA LEU A 87 13.89 11.69 -4.43
C LEU A 87 14.33 11.51 -2.97
N GLY A 88 14.85 10.34 -2.60
CA GLY A 88 15.29 10.04 -1.23
C GLY A 88 16.70 9.47 -1.17
N ASP A 89 17.16 9.22 0.06
CA ASP A 89 18.55 8.83 0.35
C ASP A 89 18.75 7.30 0.38
N GLY A 90 18.14 6.57 -0.56
CA GLY A 90 18.32 5.11 -0.68
C GLY A 90 17.63 4.26 0.38
N ILE A 91 16.72 4.85 1.18
CA ILE A 91 15.87 4.13 2.13
C ILE A 91 14.40 4.27 1.70
N PHE A 92 13.70 3.14 1.60
CA PHE A 92 12.25 3.09 1.38
C PHE A 92 11.58 2.30 2.48
N VAL A 93 10.54 2.86 3.08
CA VAL A 93 9.70 2.20 4.08
C VAL A 93 8.34 1.92 3.45
N ASN A 94 7.98 0.64 3.33
CA ASN A 94 6.65 0.23 2.92
C ASN A 94 5.80 -0.05 4.15
N ASP A 95 4.75 0.75 4.37
CA ASP A 95 3.79 0.56 5.46
C ASP A 95 2.36 0.36 4.95
N ALA A 96 2.22 -0.13 3.70
CA ALA A 96 0.95 -0.28 3.01
C ALA A 96 0.68 -1.74 2.60
N PHE A 97 0.36 -2.59 3.59
CA PHE A 97 0.06 -4.02 3.35
C PHE A 97 -1.06 -4.23 2.32
N GLY A 98 -2.09 -3.35 2.33
CA GLY A 98 -3.23 -3.42 1.41
C GLY A 98 -2.87 -3.38 -0.08
N THR A 99 -1.69 -2.90 -0.46
CA THR A 99 -1.18 -2.92 -1.85
C THR A 99 0.04 -3.82 -2.03
N ALA A 100 0.55 -4.46 -0.98
CA ALA A 100 1.74 -5.32 -1.06
C ALA A 100 1.56 -6.53 -2.00
N HIS A 101 0.32 -6.96 -2.24
CA HIS A 101 -0.02 -8.03 -3.19
C HIS A 101 0.05 -7.61 -4.67
N ARG A 102 0.39 -6.34 -4.98
CA ARG A 102 0.49 -5.81 -6.35
C ARG A 102 1.84 -5.14 -6.59
N ALA A 103 2.37 -5.32 -7.79
CA ALA A 103 3.55 -4.60 -8.24
C ALA A 103 3.15 -3.25 -8.86
N HIS A 104 3.35 -2.16 -8.12
CA HIS A 104 3.19 -0.78 -8.57
C HIS A 104 4.51 -0.02 -8.49
N ALA A 105 4.56 1.18 -9.08
CA ALA A 105 5.75 2.03 -8.99
C ALA A 105 5.99 2.49 -7.55
N SER A 106 4.94 2.85 -6.81
CA SER A 106 5.03 3.34 -5.42
C SER A 106 5.46 2.31 -4.36
N ASN A 107 5.54 1.02 -4.73
CA ASN A 107 6.04 -0.02 -3.84
C ASN A 107 7.22 -0.78 -4.47
N VAL A 108 6.97 -1.67 -5.43
CA VAL A 108 7.97 -2.52 -6.06
C VAL A 108 8.93 -1.67 -6.90
N GLY A 109 8.43 -0.65 -7.61
CA GLY A 109 9.26 0.24 -8.42
C GLY A 109 10.29 1.02 -7.60
N ILE A 110 9.87 1.67 -6.52
CA ILE A 110 10.79 2.36 -5.60
C ILE A 110 11.74 1.35 -4.94
N SER A 111 11.20 0.23 -4.42
CA SER A 111 12.02 -0.80 -3.73
C SER A 111 13.15 -1.35 -4.61
N ALA A 112 12.91 -1.47 -5.91
CA ALA A 112 13.91 -1.97 -6.87
C ALA A 112 15.04 -0.97 -7.18
N ASN A 113 14.92 0.29 -6.75
CA ASN A 113 15.83 1.38 -7.09
C ASN A 113 16.47 2.05 -5.85
N VAL A 114 16.34 1.46 -4.67
CA VAL A 114 16.94 1.95 -3.41
C VAL A 114 17.87 0.90 -2.81
N GLU A 115 18.79 1.31 -1.94
CA GLU A 115 19.70 0.39 -1.25
C GLU A 115 18.94 -0.48 -0.23
N LYS A 116 17.99 0.11 0.51
CA LYS A 116 17.26 -0.55 1.59
C LYS A 116 15.76 -0.31 1.46
N ALA A 117 15.01 -1.37 1.18
CA ALA A 117 13.56 -1.41 1.29
C ALA A 117 13.18 -2.20 2.55
N VAL A 118 12.45 -1.57 3.46
CA VAL A 118 12.10 -2.13 4.78
C VAL A 118 10.59 -2.05 5.04
N ALA A 119 10.10 -2.90 5.94
CA ALA A 119 8.72 -2.82 6.42
C ALA A 119 8.58 -1.70 7.47
N GLY A 120 7.50 -0.92 7.38
CA GLY A 120 7.04 -0.10 8.48
C GLY A 120 6.31 -0.93 9.53
N PHE A 121 5.90 -0.31 10.64
CA PHE A 121 5.30 -1.03 11.77
C PHE A 121 3.98 -1.71 11.45
N LEU A 122 3.12 -1.10 10.63
CA LEU A 122 1.85 -1.73 10.24
C LEU A 122 2.15 -2.96 9.36
N LEU A 123 3.03 -2.81 8.36
CA LEU A 123 3.38 -3.92 7.49
C LEU A 123 4.09 -5.05 8.25
N GLU A 124 5.00 -4.72 9.16
CA GLU A 124 5.67 -5.69 10.04
C GLU A 124 4.66 -6.47 10.88
N ASN A 125 3.72 -5.78 11.53
CA ASN A 125 2.67 -6.43 12.31
C ASN A 125 1.80 -7.34 11.44
N GLU A 126 1.38 -6.89 10.26
CA GLU A 126 0.57 -7.69 9.33
C GLU A 126 1.33 -8.97 8.90
N ILE A 127 2.63 -8.85 8.60
CA ILE A 127 3.48 -10.02 8.29
C ILE A 127 3.57 -10.94 9.49
N ALA A 128 3.82 -10.41 10.69
CA ALA A 128 3.94 -11.20 11.91
C ALA A 128 2.65 -11.98 12.21
N TYR A 129 1.48 -11.33 12.17
CA TYR A 129 0.19 -11.98 12.41
C TYR A 129 -0.11 -13.05 11.36
N ILE A 130 0.12 -12.78 10.08
CA ILE A 130 -0.13 -13.78 9.03
C ILE A 130 0.85 -14.94 9.15
N GLN A 131 2.13 -14.68 9.38
CA GLN A 131 3.14 -15.72 9.52
C GLN A 131 2.89 -16.58 10.78
N GLU A 132 2.58 -15.96 11.92
CA GLU A 132 2.26 -16.68 13.15
C GLU A 132 0.97 -17.50 12.98
N ALA A 133 -0.08 -16.92 12.41
CA ALA A 133 -1.36 -17.62 12.23
C ALA A 133 -1.29 -18.75 11.19
N VAL A 134 -0.36 -18.69 10.23
CA VAL A 134 -0.34 -19.61 9.08
C VAL A 134 0.82 -20.61 9.17
N GLU A 135 2.02 -20.20 9.53
CA GLU A 135 3.21 -21.07 9.51
C GLU A 135 3.45 -21.77 10.86
N THR A 136 3.27 -21.07 11.98
CA THR A 136 3.51 -21.62 13.33
C THR A 136 2.39 -21.27 14.30
N PRO A 137 1.15 -21.68 14.04
CA PRO A 137 0.02 -21.28 14.88
C PRO A 137 0.08 -21.96 16.25
N GLU A 138 -0.22 -21.21 17.30
CA GLU A 138 -0.51 -21.79 18.61
C GLU A 138 -1.75 -22.68 18.50
N ARG A 139 -1.64 -23.92 19.00
CA ARG A 139 -2.72 -24.90 18.91
C ARG A 139 -3.56 -24.94 20.19
N PRO A 140 -4.90 -25.10 20.09
CA PRO A 140 -5.65 -25.43 18.88
C PRO A 140 -5.90 -24.23 17.94
N PHE A 141 -5.50 -24.37 16.68
CA PHE A 141 -5.72 -23.38 15.63
C PHE A 141 -7.05 -23.65 14.92
N VAL A 142 -7.99 -22.72 15.06
CA VAL A 142 -9.33 -22.83 14.46
C VAL A 142 -9.51 -21.72 13.44
N ALA A 143 -9.63 -22.07 12.17
CA ALA A 143 -9.97 -21.14 11.10
C ALA A 143 -11.50 -21.01 10.97
N ILE A 144 -12.00 -19.78 10.82
CA ILE A 144 -13.42 -19.51 10.55
C ILE A 144 -13.55 -18.84 9.19
N LEU A 145 -14.21 -19.50 8.25
CA LEU A 145 -14.37 -19.04 6.87
C LEU A 145 -15.84 -18.82 6.56
N GLY A 146 -16.13 -17.65 6.00
CA GLY A 146 -17.47 -17.29 5.54
C GLY A 146 -17.46 -16.45 4.27
N GLY A 147 -18.63 -15.90 3.93
CA GLY A 147 -18.84 -15.12 2.73
C GLY A 147 -19.93 -15.70 1.84
N SER A 148 -20.14 -15.07 0.68
CA SER A 148 -21.24 -15.42 -0.23
C SER A 148 -20.91 -16.54 -1.22
N LYS A 149 -19.63 -16.76 -1.56
CA LYS A 149 -19.20 -17.71 -2.60
C LYS A 149 -17.96 -18.49 -2.18
N VAL A 150 -17.98 -19.81 -2.44
CA VAL A 150 -16.82 -20.71 -2.24
C VAL A 150 -15.67 -20.36 -3.19
N SER A 151 -15.98 -19.99 -4.44
CA SER A 151 -14.99 -19.72 -5.51
C SER A 151 -13.89 -18.74 -5.09
N ASP A 152 -14.25 -17.73 -4.31
CA ASP A 152 -13.34 -16.65 -3.90
C ASP A 152 -12.47 -17.04 -2.70
N LYS A 153 -12.59 -18.29 -2.22
CA LYS A 153 -11.99 -18.80 -0.98
C LYS A 153 -11.31 -20.15 -1.15
N ILE A 154 -11.36 -20.80 -2.32
CA ILE A 154 -10.80 -22.14 -2.54
C ILE A 154 -9.35 -22.23 -2.07
N GLY A 155 -8.46 -21.36 -2.58
CA GLY A 155 -7.05 -21.40 -2.20
C GLY A 155 -6.78 -21.11 -0.71
N VAL A 156 -7.64 -20.30 -0.07
CA VAL A 156 -7.54 -20.04 1.38
C VAL A 156 -7.97 -21.28 2.17
N ILE A 157 -9.02 -21.96 1.74
CA ILE A 157 -9.51 -23.20 2.36
C ILE A 157 -8.45 -24.31 2.24
N GLU A 158 -7.88 -24.51 1.05
CA GLU A 158 -6.83 -25.51 0.81
C GLU A 158 -5.62 -25.29 1.72
N ASN A 159 -5.08 -24.06 1.75
CA ASN A 159 -3.94 -23.74 2.61
C ASN A 159 -4.26 -23.88 4.11
N LEU A 160 -5.47 -23.48 4.56
CA LEU A 160 -5.84 -23.58 5.97
C LEU A 160 -6.20 -25.00 6.41
N LEU A 161 -6.65 -25.88 5.52
CA LEU A 161 -6.88 -27.29 5.83
C LEU A 161 -5.59 -28.05 6.17
N GLU A 162 -4.45 -27.65 5.60
CA GLU A 162 -3.15 -28.23 5.94
C GLU A 162 -2.63 -27.77 7.31
N LYS A 163 -3.10 -26.62 7.80
CA LYS A 163 -2.51 -25.89 8.92
C LYS A 163 -3.39 -25.88 10.18
N ALA A 164 -4.69 -25.66 10.04
CA ALA A 164 -5.65 -25.56 11.14
C ALA A 164 -6.04 -26.94 11.71
N ASP A 165 -6.26 -27.01 13.02
CA ASP A 165 -6.86 -28.19 13.66
C ASP A 165 -8.34 -28.35 13.30
N LYS A 166 -9.02 -27.23 13.08
CA LYS A 166 -10.43 -27.18 12.69
C LYS A 166 -10.68 -26.02 11.73
N VAL A 167 -11.54 -26.26 10.74
CA VAL A 167 -12.05 -25.21 9.85
C VAL A 167 -13.57 -25.16 10.00
N LEU A 168 -14.09 -24.02 10.44
CA LEU A 168 -15.52 -23.76 10.59
C LEU A 168 -16.02 -22.97 9.38
N ILE A 169 -17.05 -23.48 8.70
CA ILE A 169 -17.64 -22.84 7.53
C ILE A 169 -18.99 -22.21 7.89
N GLY A 170 -19.20 -20.95 7.49
CA GLY A 170 -20.47 -20.25 7.64
C GLY A 170 -20.83 -19.36 6.45
N GLY A 171 -22.01 -18.72 6.49
CA GLY A 171 -22.47 -17.81 5.43
C GLY A 171 -23.03 -18.51 4.19
N GLY A 172 -23.11 -17.78 3.07
CA GLY A 172 -23.70 -18.27 1.83
C GLY A 172 -22.93 -19.44 1.20
N MET A 173 -21.63 -19.54 1.48
CA MET A 173 -20.80 -20.65 1.01
C MET A 173 -21.22 -22.01 1.60
N THR A 174 -21.87 -22.05 2.77
CA THR A 174 -22.40 -23.28 3.38
C THR A 174 -23.34 -24.04 2.45
N TYR A 175 -24.12 -23.34 1.61
CA TYR A 175 -25.11 -23.99 0.74
C TYR A 175 -24.50 -24.62 -0.53
N THR A 176 -23.20 -24.45 -0.74
CA THR A 176 -22.45 -25.08 -1.84
C THR A 176 -21.63 -26.29 -1.37
N PHE A 177 -21.27 -26.34 -0.08
CA PHE A 177 -20.65 -27.51 0.56
C PHE A 177 -21.67 -28.63 0.77
#